data_AF-A0A927V093-F1
#
_entry.id   AF-A0A927V093-F1
#
_cell.length_a   1.000
_cell.length_b   1.000
_cell.length_c   1.000
_cell.angle_alpha   90.00
_cell.angle_beta   90.00
_cell.angle_gamma   90.00
#
_symmetry.space_group_name_H-M   'P 1'
#
loop_
_entity.id
_entity.type
_entity.pdbx_description
1 polymer ?
#
loop_
_entity_poly.entity_id
_entity_poly.type
_entity_poly.pdbx_seq_one_letter_code
_entity_poly.pdbx_strand_id
1 'polypeptide(L)'
;MKETIAKIMRSGGYAVILATIAMALYLLVIEMGDRFIANQTVPLKITIDENGYMYTNYGGDKEDVYVLWQTDGGNIQPVEKNEKLAGQYEEGNKWYFAYTGPNEKVKWSSKDADGFEYEKATIRATVYLAEQTTGVFHVYEYINEVSVTVEEKNNTVVKAEDRYFSNPVRKGEDKDWSQIYKISSDDDKTETYMFRTGSEIKNAENMILVWEANSEILNETDLISGTVDGFKVNPEKSGKGIIAATPSITVNSQNMSSDFYMEAYLTYSSNSEKKPGEIISEEKFYRADHNITDAGK
;
A
#
# COMPACT_ATOMS: atom_id res chain seq x y z
N MET A 1 -67.47 -29.21 23.57
CA MET A 1 -66.20 -29.61 24.23
C MET A 1 -65.26 -30.36 23.29
N LYS A 2 -65.64 -31.50 22.68
CA LYS A 2 -64.78 -32.22 21.70
C LYS A 2 -64.41 -31.38 20.46
N GLU A 3 -65.36 -30.64 19.88
CA GLU A 3 -65.08 -29.76 18.73
C GLU A 3 -64.16 -28.58 19.07
N THR A 4 -64.32 -28.01 20.27
CA THR A 4 -63.48 -26.91 20.77
C THR A 4 -62.03 -27.35 20.93
N ILE A 5 -61.80 -28.55 21.48
CA ILE A 5 -60.47 -29.15 21.65
C ILE A 5 -59.84 -29.48 20.28
N ALA A 6 -60.62 -29.99 19.33
CA ALA A 6 -60.13 -30.26 17.96
C ALA A 6 -59.72 -28.97 17.21
N LYS A 7 -60.45 -27.86 17.43
CA LYS A 7 -60.13 -26.56 16.85
C LYS A 7 -58.85 -25.96 17.43
N ILE A 8 -58.66 -26.08 18.75
CA ILE A 8 -57.44 -25.66 19.47
C ILE A 8 -56.22 -26.49 19.05
N MET A 9 -56.36 -27.82 18.89
CA MET A 9 -55.27 -28.68 18.42
C MET A 9 -54.88 -28.38 16.96
N ARG A 10 -55.85 -28.05 16.09
CA ARG A 10 -55.55 -27.61 14.70
C ARG A 10 -54.81 -26.27 14.70
N SER A 11 -55.27 -25.28 15.45
CA SER A 11 -54.57 -23.98 15.54
C SER A 11 -53.18 -24.09 16.16
N GLY A 12 -53.00 -24.96 17.17
CA GLY A 12 -51.69 -25.26 17.76
C GLY A 12 -50.75 -25.96 16.79
N GLY A 13 -51.25 -26.93 16.00
CA GLY A 13 -50.48 -27.58 14.94
C GLY A 13 -50.03 -26.62 13.84
N TYR A 14 -50.90 -25.71 13.39
CA TYR A 14 -50.52 -24.66 12.45
C TYR A 14 -49.47 -23.70 13.02
N ALA A 15 -49.57 -23.35 14.31
CA ALA A 15 -48.56 -22.51 14.96
C ALA A 15 -47.19 -23.18 15.02
N VAL A 16 -47.13 -24.49 15.27
CA VAL A 16 -45.87 -25.26 15.27
C VAL A 16 -45.26 -25.33 13.86
N ILE A 17 -46.08 -25.53 12.83
CA ILE A 17 -45.62 -25.54 11.44
C ILE A 17 -45.06 -24.16 11.05
N LEU A 18 -45.77 -23.08 11.38
CA LEU A 18 -45.31 -21.71 11.10
C LEU A 18 -44.01 -21.39 11.86
N ALA A 19 -43.89 -21.80 13.13
CA ALA A 19 -42.67 -21.63 13.90
C ALA A 19 -41.49 -22.40 13.30
N THR A 20 -41.72 -23.61 12.78
CA THR A 20 -40.68 -24.42 12.15
C THR A 20 -40.20 -23.79 10.84
N ILE A 21 -41.11 -23.28 10.02
CA ILE A 21 -40.77 -22.57 8.78
C ILE A 21 -40.02 -21.27 9.10
N ALA A 22 -40.47 -20.51 10.09
CA ALA A 22 -39.78 -19.29 10.52
C ALA A 22 -38.36 -19.58 11.05
N MET A 23 -38.18 -20.65 11.81
CA MET A 23 -36.86 -21.08 12.29
C MET A 23 -35.95 -21.50 11.14
N ALA A 24 -36.47 -22.26 10.17
CA ALA A 24 -35.69 -22.68 9.00
C ALA A 24 -35.26 -21.47 8.14
N LEU A 25 -36.15 -20.50 7.94
CA LEU A 25 -35.82 -19.25 7.24
C LEU A 25 -34.80 -18.41 8.00
N TYR A 26 -34.91 -18.32 9.33
CA TYR A 26 -33.95 -17.61 10.17
C TYR A 26 -32.55 -18.23 10.11
N LEU A 27 -32.46 -19.57 10.19
CA LEU A 27 -31.18 -20.28 10.06
C LEU A 27 -30.57 -20.10 8.66
N LEU A 28 -31.39 -20.10 7.60
CA LEU A 28 -30.92 -19.84 6.25
C LEU A 28 -30.36 -18.42 6.11
N VAL A 29 -31.00 -17.42 6.72
CA VAL A 29 -30.51 -16.03 6.75
C VAL A 29 -29.20 -15.91 7.50
N ILE A 30 -29.03 -16.63 8.62
CA ILE A 30 -27.75 -16.68 9.36
C ILE A 30 -26.67 -17.32 8.48
N GLU A 31 -26.94 -18.47 7.86
CA GLU A 31 -25.94 -19.15 7.02
C GLU A 31 -25.54 -18.31 5.80
N MET A 32 -26.50 -17.60 5.19
CA MET A 32 -26.22 -16.63 4.13
C MET A 32 -25.41 -15.44 4.65
N GLY A 33 -25.71 -14.94 5.85
CA GLY A 33 -24.95 -13.89 6.52
C GLY A 33 -23.51 -14.30 6.85
N ASP A 34 -23.32 -15.50 7.39
CA ASP A 34 -22.01 -16.05 7.72
C ASP A 34 -21.16 -16.28 6.47
N ARG A 35 -21.75 -16.78 5.36
CA ARG A 35 -21.06 -16.89 4.07
C ARG A 35 -20.72 -15.53 3.48
N PHE A 36 -21.61 -14.55 3.60
CA PHE A 36 -21.36 -13.18 3.16
C PHE A 36 -20.20 -12.55 3.93
N ILE A 37 -20.17 -12.70 5.26
CA ILE A 37 -19.07 -12.25 6.12
C ILE A 37 -17.79 -13.03 5.79
N ALA A 38 -17.85 -14.35 5.61
CA ALA A 38 -16.68 -15.18 5.26
C ALA A 38 -16.04 -14.77 3.92
N ASN A 39 -16.86 -14.49 2.90
CA ASN A 39 -16.38 -14.00 1.60
C ASN A 39 -15.80 -12.57 1.69
N GLN A 40 -16.27 -11.75 2.65
CA GLN A 40 -15.70 -10.43 2.93
C GLN A 40 -14.45 -10.45 3.84
N THR A 41 -14.14 -11.58 4.49
CA THR A 41 -13.11 -11.66 5.56
C THR A 41 -11.90 -12.50 5.19
N VAL A 42 -11.78 -13.01 3.97
CA VAL A 42 -10.50 -13.58 3.51
C VAL A 42 -9.45 -12.47 3.57
N PRO A 43 -8.41 -12.58 4.43
CA PRO A 43 -7.41 -11.55 4.51
C PRO A 43 -6.70 -11.44 3.17
N LEU A 44 -6.56 -10.22 2.67
CA LEU A 44 -5.77 -9.92 1.50
C LEU A 44 -4.32 -10.38 1.75
N LYS A 45 -3.78 -11.14 0.81
CA LYS A 45 -2.44 -11.70 0.83
C LYS A 45 -1.85 -11.64 -0.57
N ILE A 46 -0.55 -11.37 -0.63
CA ILE A 46 0.24 -11.58 -1.83
C ILE A 46 0.70 -13.03 -1.84
N THR A 47 0.37 -13.75 -2.92
CA THR A 47 0.81 -15.12 -3.18
C THR A 47 1.89 -15.10 -4.24
N ILE A 48 2.92 -15.93 -4.06
CA ILE A 48 4.01 -16.13 -5.02
C ILE A 48 3.86 -17.53 -5.61
N ASP A 49 3.72 -17.64 -6.93
CA ASP A 49 3.63 -18.94 -7.60
C ASP A 49 5.00 -19.58 -7.85
N GLU A 50 4.98 -20.80 -8.40
CA GLU A 50 6.18 -21.59 -8.70
C GLU A 50 7.13 -20.93 -9.73
N ASN A 51 6.63 -19.98 -10.52
CA ASN A 51 7.41 -19.22 -11.50
C ASN A 51 7.93 -17.89 -10.91
N GLY A 52 7.63 -17.60 -9.64
CA GLY A 52 8.00 -16.34 -8.99
C GLY A 52 7.09 -15.18 -9.35
N TYR A 53 5.90 -15.43 -9.90
CA TYR A 53 4.92 -14.37 -10.13
C TYR A 53 4.07 -14.12 -8.88
N MET A 54 3.80 -12.85 -8.62
CA MET A 54 3.01 -12.41 -7.49
C MET A 54 1.60 -12.04 -7.92
N TYR A 55 0.61 -12.34 -7.09
CA TYR A 55 -0.78 -11.92 -7.30
C TYR A 55 -1.50 -11.82 -5.95
N THR A 56 -2.54 -10.99 -5.88
CA THR A 56 -3.41 -10.93 -4.69
C THR A 56 -4.42 -12.08 -4.71
N ASN A 57 -4.90 -12.52 -3.55
CA ASN A 57 -5.99 -13.50 -3.41
C ASN A 57 -7.35 -12.82 -3.20
N TYR A 58 -7.63 -11.74 -3.93
CA TYR A 58 -8.86 -10.97 -3.74
C TYR A 58 -10.08 -11.78 -4.21
N GLY A 59 -10.92 -12.17 -3.25
CA GLY A 59 -12.13 -12.99 -3.48
C GLY A 59 -13.45 -12.22 -3.52
N GLY A 60 -13.41 -10.89 -3.64
CA GLY A 60 -14.62 -10.06 -3.69
C GLY A 60 -15.28 -10.06 -5.07
N ASP A 61 -16.62 -10.00 -5.09
CA ASP A 61 -17.45 -10.01 -6.31
C ASP A 61 -17.58 -8.64 -7.00
N LYS A 62 -16.73 -7.66 -6.66
CA LYS A 62 -16.80 -6.31 -7.25
C LYS A 62 -16.06 -6.28 -8.59
N GLU A 63 -16.75 -5.88 -9.66
CA GLU A 63 -16.22 -5.86 -11.03
C GLU A 63 -15.16 -4.76 -11.27
N ASP A 64 -15.12 -3.72 -10.43
CA ASP A 64 -14.25 -2.55 -10.61
C ASP A 64 -13.13 -2.46 -9.56
N VAL A 65 -12.50 -3.59 -9.28
CA VAL A 65 -11.35 -3.65 -8.37
C VAL A 65 -10.07 -3.52 -9.15
N TYR A 66 -9.11 -2.78 -8.60
CA TYR A 66 -7.76 -2.69 -9.14
C TYR A 66 -6.73 -2.76 -8.03
N VAL A 67 -5.52 -3.15 -8.41
CA VAL A 67 -4.39 -3.31 -7.51
C VAL A 67 -3.25 -2.42 -7.98
N LEU A 68 -2.84 -1.49 -7.12
CA LEU A 68 -1.60 -0.76 -7.24
C LEU A 68 -0.50 -1.57 -6.54
N TRP A 69 0.48 -2.00 -7.33
CA TRP A 69 1.67 -2.65 -6.84
C TRP A 69 2.80 -1.63 -6.73
N GLN A 70 3.54 -1.65 -5.63
CA GLN A 70 4.69 -0.78 -5.39
C GLN A 70 5.89 -1.62 -4.95
N THR A 71 7.09 -1.25 -5.37
CA THR A 71 8.35 -1.85 -4.90
C THR A 71 9.30 -0.77 -4.38
N ASP A 72 10.00 -1.04 -3.27
CA ASP A 72 10.99 -0.12 -2.69
C ASP A 72 12.40 -0.28 -3.28
N GLY A 73 12.64 -1.36 -4.03
CA GLY A 73 13.87 -1.62 -4.77
C GLY A 73 13.63 -2.58 -5.94
N GLY A 74 14.44 -2.48 -6.98
CA GLY A 74 14.24 -3.23 -8.21
C GLY A 74 13.05 -2.73 -9.03
N ASN A 75 12.52 -3.57 -9.90
CA ASN A 75 11.44 -3.22 -10.82
C ASN A 75 10.26 -4.18 -10.66
N ILE A 76 9.02 -3.69 -10.79
CA ILE A 76 7.79 -4.48 -10.74
C ILE A 76 6.93 -4.23 -11.98
N GLN A 77 6.41 -5.29 -12.59
CA GLN A 77 5.64 -5.19 -13.82
C GLN A 77 4.51 -6.22 -13.93
N PRO A 78 3.34 -5.88 -14.51
CA PRO A 78 2.36 -6.87 -14.94
C PRO A 78 2.97 -7.92 -15.86
N VAL A 79 2.60 -9.19 -15.65
CA VAL A 79 2.97 -10.30 -16.55
C VAL A 79 2.18 -10.20 -17.85
N GLU A 80 0.90 -9.82 -17.76
CA GLU A 80 0.01 -9.60 -18.89
C GLU A 80 -0.56 -8.19 -18.81
N LYS A 81 -0.54 -7.48 -19.94
CA LYS A 81 -1.12 -6.14 -20.02
C LYS A 81 -2.64 -6.25 -20.15
N ASN A 82 -3.36 -5.74 -19.17
CA ASN A 82 -4.80 -5.60 -19.21
C ASN A 82 -5.18 -4.42 -20.11
N GLU A 83 -5.96 -4.67 -21.17
CA GLU A 83 -6.38 -3.62 -22.11
C GLU A 83 -7.15 -2.48 -21.43
N LYS A 84 -7.90 -2.77 -20.36
CA LYS A 84 -8.58 -1.74 -19.57
C LYS A 84 -7.57 -0.77 -18.98
N LEU A 85 -6.43 -1.26 -18.49
CA LEU A 85 -5.38 -0.48 -17.85
C LEU A 85 -4.28 -0.01 -18.81
N ALA A 86 -4.47 -0.15 -20.13
CA ALA A 86 -3.43 0.14 -21.11
C ALA A 86 -2.86 1.56 -21.02
N GLY A 87 -3.70 2.55 -20.67
CA GLY A 87 -3.28 3.94 -20.47
C GLY A 87 -2.41 4.20 -19.23
N GLN A 88 -2.28 3.21 -18.34
CA GLN A 88 -1.47 3.26 -17.11
C GLN A 88 -0.12 2.54 -17.28
N TYR A 89 0.12 1.90 -18.43
CA TYR A 89 1.38 1.24 -18.72
C TYR A 89 2.33 2.22 -19.39
N GLU A 90 3.23 2.80 -18.60
CA GLU A 90 4.34 3.59 -19.15
C GLU A 90 5.29 2.70 -19.96
N GLU A 91 5.84 3.15 -21.09
CA GLU A 91 6.88 2.40 -21.79
C GLU A 91 8.26 2.69 -21.18
N GLY A 92 8.93 1.68 -20.61
CA GLY A 92 10.33 1.79 -20.14
C GLY A 92 10.64 1.00 -18.87
N ASN A 93 11.92 0.95 -18.47
CA ASN A 93 12.39 0.19 -17.29
C ASN A 93 12.11 0.88 -15.93
N LYS A 94 11.15 1.81 -15.86
CA LYS A 94 10.96 2.73 -14.72
C LYS A 94 9.93 2.27 -13.69
N TRP A 95 9.42 1.05 -13.80
CA TRP A 95 8.22 0.62 -13.09
C TRP A 95 8.54 0.27 -11.62
N TYR A 96 8.56 1.30 -10.77
CA TYR A 96 8.38 1.15 -9.31
C TYR A 96 6.94 0.83 -8.94
N PHE A 97 6.04 1.08 -9.90
CA PHE A 97 4.61 0.86 -9.79
C PHE A 97 4.09 0.04 -10.95
N ALA A 98 3.11 -0.80 -10.64
CA ALA A 98 2.39 -1.57 -11.63
C ALA A 98 0.90 -1.59 -11.28
N TYR A 99 0.06 -1.51 -12.30
CA TYR A 99 -1.39 -1.59 -12.15
C TYR A 99 -1.89 -2.91 -12.71
N THR A 100 -2.70 -3.63 -11.94
CA THR A 100 -3.37 -4.84 -12.40
C THR A 100 -4.82 -4.89 -11.95
N GLY A 101 -5.60 -5.75 -12.59
CA GLY A 101 -6.87 -6.22 -12.07
C GLY A 101 -6.68 -7.12 -10.83
N PRO A 102 -7.79 -7.58 -10.22
CA PRO A 102 -7.75 -8.47 -9.07
C PRO A 102 -7.22 -9.84 -9.49
N ASN A 103 -6.32 -10.42 -8.70
CA ASN A 103 -5.68 -11.72 -8.95
C ASN A 103 -4.81 -11.81 -10.22
N GLU A 104 -4.65 -10.71 -10.96
CA GLU A 104 -3.69 -10.64 -12.06
C GLU A 104 -2.25 -10.65 -11.52
N LYS A 105 -1.33 -11.13 -12.36
CA LYS A 105 0.04 -11.41 -11.95
C LYS A 105 0.97 -10.25 -12.25
N VAL A 106 1.89 -10.00 -11.32
CA VAL A 106 3.07 -9.15 -11.51
C VAL A 106 4.35 -9.96 -11.32
N LYS A 107 5.44 -9.48 -11.93
CA LYS A 107 6.79 -10.00 -11.79
C LYS A 107 7.66 -8.92 -11.19
N TRP A 108 8.47 -9.28 -10.20
CA TRP A 108 9.55 -8.44 -9.70
C TRP A 108 10.90 -8.87 -10.27
N SER A 109 11.80 -7.91 -10.43
CA SER A 109 13.19 -8.08 -10.85
C SER A 109 14.10 -7.32 -9.89
N SER A 110 15.19 -7.94 -9.49
CA SER A 110 16.23 -7.35 -8.64
C SER A 110 16.89 -6.11 -9.25
N LYS A 111 16.91 -5.98 -10.57
CA LYS A 111 17.48 -4.83 -11.28
C LYS A 111 16.54 -3.63 -11.22
N ASP A 112 17.10 -2.51 -10.77
CA ASP A 112 16.38 -1.25 -10.61
C ASP A 112 16.63 -0.29 -11.79
N ALA A 113 15.74 0.69 -11.95
CA ALA A 113 15.80 1.73 -12.97
C ALA A 113 17.01 2.65 -12.79
N ASP A 114 17.48 2.84 -11.56
CA ASP A 114 18.64 3.68 -11.22
C ASP A 114 19.99 2.95 -11.33
N GLY A 115 19.98 1.70 -11.79
CA GLY A 115 21.17 0.91 -12.09
C GLY A 115 21.68 0.05 -10.94
N PHE A 116 21.09 0.12 -9.74
CA PHE A 116 21.41 -0.79 -8.65
C PHE A 116 20.71 -2.15 -8.81
N GLU A 117 21.31 -3.19 -8.23
CA GLU A 117 20.68 -4.50 -8.06
C GLU A 117 20.36 -4.71 -6.58
N TYR A 118 19.19 -5.29 -6.30
CA TYR A 118 18.69 -5.52 -4.96
C TYR A 118 18.58 -7.01 -4.67
N GLU A 119 19.16 -7.44 -3.55
CA GLU A 119 19.01 -8.80 -3.03
C GLU A 119 17.62 -9.02 -2.45
N LYS A 120 17.09 -7.99 -1.78
CA LYS A 120 15.77 -8.01 -1.16
C LYS A 120 15.03 -6.70 -1.41
N ALA A 121 13.74 -6.79 -1.69
CA ALA A 121 12.83 -5.65 -1.79
C ALA A 121 11.51 -5.97 -1.10
N THR A 122 10.82 -4.95 -0.61
CA THR A 122 9.46 -5.07 -0.09
C THR A 122 8.49 -4.60 -1.14
N ILE A 123 7.54 -5.47 -1.46
CA ILE A 123 6.45 -5.23 -2.39
C ILE A 123 5.21 -4.91 -1.59
N ARG A 124 4.48 -3.88 -1.98
CA ARG A 124 3.19 -3.48 -1.42
C ARG A 124 2.14 -3.61 -2.49
N ALA A 125 0.99 -4.18 -2.15
CA ALA A 125 -0.18 -4.26 -2.99
C ALA A 125 -1.33 -3.55 -2.27
N THR A 126 -1.81 -2.47 -2.88
CA THR A 126 -2.95 -1.72 -2.38
C THR A 126 -4.13 -1.95 -3.32
N VAL A 127 -5.24 -2.36 -2.72
CA VAL A 127 -6.47 -2.70 -3.42
C VAL A 127 -7.49 -1.60 -3.23
N TYR A 128 -8.12 -1.23 -4.33
CA TYR A 128 -9.05 -0.12 -4.38
C TYR A 128 -10.23 -0.45 -5.30
N LEU A 129 -11.28 0.37 -5.19
CA LEU A 129 -12.32 0.49 -6.21
C LEU A 129 -12.00 1.66 -7.13
N ALA A 130 -12.04 1.39 -8.45
CA ALA A 130 -11.95 2.42 -9.47
C ALA A 130 -13.24 2.51 -10.25
N GLU A 131 -13.46 3.64 -10.90
CA GLU A 131 -14.39 3.75 -12.01
C GLU A 131 -13.59 4.19 -13.24
N GLN A 132 -13.84 3.54 -14.38
CA GLN A 132 -13.27 3.99 -15.64
C GLN A 132 -14.18 5.04 -16.25
N THR A 133 -13.73 6.30 -16.29
CA THR A 133 -14.43 7.36 -17.05
C THR A 133 -13.52 7.88 -18.15
N THR A 134 -13.96 7.77 -19.42
CA THR A 134 -13.30 8.37 -20.59
C THR A 134 -11.78 8.16 -20.65
N GLY A 135 -11.33 6.90 -20.54
CA GLY A 135 -9.91 6.55 -20.68
C GLY A 135 -9.03 6.85 -19.46
N VAL A 136 -9.60 7.40 -18.38
CA VAL A 136 -8.94 7.65 -17.09
C VAL A 136 -9.56 6.74 -16.02
N PHE A 137 -8.72 6.12 -15.19
CA PHE A 137 -9.16 5.36 -14.02
C PHE A 137 -9.21 6.29 -12.82
N HIS A 138 -10.40 6.49 -12.28
CA HIS A 138 -10.58 7.26 -11.06
C HIS A 138 -10.67 6.30 -9.88
N VAL A 139 -9.62 6.31 -9.07
CA VAL A 139 -9.61 5.73 -7.72
C VAL A 139 -10.63 6.48 -6.88
N TYR A 140 -11.55 5.79 -6.21
CA TYR A 140 -12.48 6.47 -5.30
C TYR A 140 -12.65 5.80 -3.94
N GLU A 141 -12.21 4.55 -3.75
CA GLU A 141 -12.30 3.88 -2.44
C GLU A 141 -11.07 3.00 -2.18
N TYR A 142 -10.39 3.24 -1.06
CA TYR A 142 -9.37 2.34 -0.50
C TYR A 142 -10.05 1.14 0.16
N ILE A 143 -9.63 -0.07 -0.19
CA ILE A 143 -10.14 -1.31 0.40
C ILE A 143 -9.16 -1.85 1.44
N ASN A 144 -7.92 -2.13 1.02
CA ASN A 144 -6.92 -2.78 1.87
C ASN A 144 -5.51 -2.67 1.29
N GLU A 145 -4.50 -2.85 2.13
CA GLU A 145 -3.08 -2.88 1.78
C GLU A 145 -2.43 -4.12 2.40
N VAL A 146 -1.54 -4.75 1.64
CA VAL A 146 -0.69 -5.84 2.14
C VAL A 146 0.72 -5.70 1.57
N SER A 147 1.72 -6.17 2.31
CA SER A 147 3.10 -6.20 1.85
C SER A 147 3.73 -7.59 1.97
N VAL A 148 4.77 -7.81 1.16
CA VAL A 148 5.63 -9.00 1.22
C VAL A 148 7.05 -8.60 0.87
N THR A 149 8.02 -9.07 1.65
CA THR A 149 9.43 -8.95 1.27
C THR A 149 9.83 -10.14 0.42
N VAL A 150 10.51 -9.87 -0.68
CA VAL A 150 10.93 -10.86 -1.67
C VAL A 150 12.43 -10.82 -1.90
N GLU A 151 12.96 -11.93 -2.40
CA GLU A 151 14.33 -12.06 -2.87
C GLU A 151 14.37 -12.98 -4.10
N GLU A 152 15.40 -12.85 -4.93
CA GLU A 152 15.62 -13.75 -6.06
C GLU A 152 16.53 -14.91 -5.64
N LYS A 153 16.04 -16.14 -5.71
CA LYS A 153 16.83 -17.37 -5.51
C LYS A 153 16.72 -18.25 -6.74
N ASN A 154 17.88 -18.61 -7.31
CA ASN A 154 17.96 -19.48 -8.49
C ASN A 154 17.07 -18.99 -9.66
N ASN A 155 17.05 -17.68 -9.91
CA ASN A 155 16.21 -17.01 -10.92
C ASN A 155 14.69 -17.10 -10.67
N THR A 156 14.27 -17.37 -9.43
CA THR A 156 12.86 -17.38 -9.02
C THR A 156 12.67 -16.45 -7.84
N VAL A 157 11.64 -15.61 -7.90
CA VAL A 157 11.26 -14.75 -6.78
C VAL A 157 10.64 -15.62 -5.69
N VAL A 158 11.10 -15.44 -4.45
CA VAL A 158 10.58 -16.16 -3.28
C VAL A 158 10.36 -15.20 -2.12
N LYS A 159 9.52 -15.60 -1.17
CA LYS A 159 9.30 -14.82 0.05
C LYS A 159 10.57 -14.82 0.91
N ALA A 160 10.93 -13.65 1.41
CA ALA A 160 12.02 -13.42 2.33
C ALA A 160 11.50 -13.04 3.74
N GLU A 161 12.42 -12.81 4.67
CA GLU A 161 12.13 -12.21 5.97
C GLU A 161 11.53 -10.82 5.79
N ASP A 162 10.46 -10.52 6.55
CA ASP A 162 9.70 -9.28 6.42
C ASP A 162 10.58 -8.07 6.77
N ARG A 163 10.48 -7.01 5.96
CA ARG A 163 11.21 -5.74 6.11
C ARG A 163 10.25 -4.57 5.97
N TYR A 164 10.63 -3.44 6.57
CA TYR A 164 9.91 -2.19 6.36
C TYR A 164 10.02 -1.77 4.89
N PHE A 165 8.91 -1.32 4.31
CA PHE A 165 8.89 -0.78 2.96
C PHE A 165 9.71 0.51 2.91
N SER A 166 10.66 0.64 1.98
CA SER A 166 11.76 1.62 1.95
C SER A 166 13.03 1.20 2.69
N ASN A 167 13.17 -0.09 2.98
CA ASN A 167 14.40 -0.66 3.52
C ASN A 167 14.92 -1.87 2.73
N PRO A 168 15.14 -1.71 1.41
CA PRO A 168 15.63 -2.81 0.58
C PRO A 168 17.11 -3.12 0.89
N VAL A 169 17.60 -4.26 0.38
CA VAL A 169 19.00 -4.67 0.52
C VAL A 169 19.65 -4.59 -0.86
N ARG A 170 20.62 -3.69 -1.04
CA ARG A 170 21.42 -3.61 -2.26
C ARG A 170 22.46 -4.71 -2.31
N LYS A 171 22.68 -5.25 -3.49
CA LYS A 171 23.68 -6.27 -3.75
C LYS A 171 25.07 -5.66 -3.78
N GLY A 172 25.97 -6.17 -2.93
CA GLY A 172 27.37 -5.77 -2.91
C GLY A 172 27.65 -4.35 -2.38
N GLU A 173 26.68 -3.70 -1.73
CA GLU A 173 26.88 -2.40 -1.07
C GLU A 173 26.78 -2.50 0.46
N ASP A 174 27.42 -1.54 1.13
CA ASP A 174 27.37 -1.40 2.59
C ASP A 174 25.97 -0.97 3.06
N LYS A 175 25.60 -1.31 4.29
CA LYS A 175 24.27 -1.04 4.87
C LYS A 175 24.03 0.44 5.25
N ASP A 176 24.96 1.33 4.96
CA ASP A 176 24.95 2.72 5.46
C ASP A 176 24.69 3.71 4.32
N TRP A 177 23.62 3.49 3.55
CA TRP A 177 23.16 4.41 2.51
C TRP A 177 21.73 4.88 2.76
N SER A 178 21.43 6.07 2.27
CA SER A 178 20.08 6.65 2.21
C SER A 178 19.95 7.43 0.90
N GLN A 179 18.78 7.39 0.28
CA GLN A 179 18.51 7.99 -1.03
C GLN A 179 17.09 8.52 -1.08
N ILE A 180 16.92 9.66 -1.74
CA ILE A 180 15.63 10.13 -2.24
C ILE A 180 15.64 9.93 -3.75
N TYR A 181 14.66 9.22 -4.25
CA TYR A 181 14.59 8.83 -5.65
C TYR A 181 13.29 9.35 -6.28
N LYS A 182 13.38 9.94 -7.48
CA LYS A 182 12.22 10.47 -8.22
C LYS A 182 11.55 9.33 -9.01
N ILE A 183 10.33 8.95 -8.62
CA ILE A 183 9.60 7.79 -9.16
C ILE A 183 8.61 8.13 -10.27
N SER A 184 8.09 9.36 -10.31
CA SER A 184 7.22 9.81 -11.41
C SER A 184 7.27 11.34 -11.59
N SER A 185 6.89 11.78 -12.79
CA SER A 185 6.76 13.19 -13.16
C SER A 185 5.59 13.33 -14.10
N ASP A 186 4.49 13.95 -13.66
CA ASP A 186 3.34 14.22 -14.51
C ASP A 186 3.37 15.66 -15.03
N ASP A 187 3.33 15.80 -16.36
CA ASP A 187 3.00 17.01 -17.13
C ASP A 187 3.44 18.36 -16.50
N ASP A 188 4.73 18.47 -16.18
CA ASP A 188 5.40 19.66 -15.62
C ASP A 188 4.81 20.22 -14.29
N LYS A 189 3.84 19.52 -13.68
CA LYS A 189 3.06 20.03 -12.53
C LYS A 189 3.39 19.36 -11.21
N THR A 190 3.69 18.07 -11.23
CA THR A 190 3.98 17.33 -10.00
C THR A 190 5.14 16.35 -10.18
N GLU A 191 5.86 16.13 -9.09
CA GLU A 191 6.94 15.16 -9.00
C GLU A 191 6.76 14.31 -7.75
N THR A 192 6.89 13.00 -7.91
CA THR A 192 6.80 12.05 -6.79
C THR A 192 8.18 11.54 -6.45
N TYR A 193 8.47 11.51 -5.15
CA TYR A 193 9.74 11.11 -4.57
C TYR A 193 9.53 9.96 -3.58
N MET A 194 10.48 9.03 -3.51
CA MET A 194 10.49 7.92 -2.57
C MET A 194 11.79 7.95 -1.77
N PHE A 195 11.68 7.84 -0.45
CA PHE A 195 12.84 7.66 0.43
C PHE A 195 13.16 6.17 0.52
N ARG A 196 14.44 5.83 0.57
CA ARG A 196 14.90 4.48 0.93
C ARG A 196 16.25 4.49 1.61
N THR A 197 16.47 3.48 2.44
CA THR A 197 17.73 3.30 3.18
C THR A 197 18.17 1.85 3.20
N GLY A 198 19.49 1.61 3.15
CA GLY A 198 20.09 0.28 3.36
C GLY A 198 20.25 -0.09 4.83
N SER A 199 20.02 0.86 5.73
CA SER A 199 20.32 0.69 7.14
C SER A 199 19.26 -0.15 7.83
N GLU A 200 19.71 -1.09 8.65
CA GLU A 200 18.81 -2.05 9.29
C GLU A 200 17.82 -1.37 10.25
N ILE A 201 16.54 -1.48 9.93
CA ILE A 201 15.45 -1.00 10.78
C ILE A 201 15.02 -2.12 11.71
N LYS A 202 15.26 -1.94 13.02
CA LYS A 202 14.98 -2.96 14.04
C LYS A 202 13.56 -2.88 14.62
N ASN A 203 12.99 -1.68 14.67
CA ASN A 203 11.70 -1.40 15.33
C ASN A 203 10.80 -0.56 14.41
N ALA A 204 10.21 -1.20 13.39
CA ALA A 204 9.36 -0.50 12.42
C ALA A 204 8.11 0.13 13.05
N GLU A 205 7.57 -0.46 14.12
CA GLU A 205 6.32 -0.02 14.77
C GLU A 205 6.38 1.39 15.38
N ASN A 206 7.58 1.89 15.69
CA ASN A 206 7.78 3.21 16.30
C ASN A 206 8.46 4.20 15.37
N MET A 207 8.62 3.83 14.09
CA MET A 207 9.37 4.62 13.14
C MET A 207 8.48 5.68 12.48
N ILE A 208 9.00 6.90 12.37
CA ILE A 208 8.35 8.02 11.73
C ILE A 208 9.28 8.50 10.60
N LEU A 209 8.77 8.52 9.37
CA LEU A 209 9.43 9.18 8.25
C LEU A 209 8.94 10.62 8.16
N VAL A 210 9.89 11.56 8.12
CA VAL A 210 9.61 12.98 8.01
C VAL A 210 10.19 13.50 6.71
N TRP A 211 9.38 14.25 5.97
CA TRP A 211 9.77 14.95 4.76
C TRP A 211 9.76 16.46 5.01
N GLU A 212 10.82 17.13 4.56
CA GLU A 212 10.97 18.57 4.63
C GLU A 212 11.34 19.10 3.24
N ALA A 213 10.56 20.05 2.71
CA ALA A 213 10.80 20.62 1.40
C ALA A 213 10.54 22.14 1.37
N ASN A 214 11.30 22.87 0.55
CA ASN A 214 11.04 24.31 0.33
C ASN A 214 9.99 24.60 -0.75
N SER A 215 9.39 23.56 -1.34
CA SER A 215 8.20 23.65 -2.20
C SER A 215 6.95 23.27 -1.41
N GLU A 216 5.78 23.58 -1.99
CA GLU A 216 4.51 23.06 -1.50
C GLU A 216 4.50 21.55 -1.66
N ILE A 217 4.47 20.86 -0.52
CA ILE A 217 4.24 19.43 -0.46
C ILE A 217 2.77 19.19 -0.79
N LEU A 218 2.55 18.57 -1.95
CA LEU A 218 1.22 18.13 -2.35
C LEU A 218 1.01 16.77 -1.73
N ASN A 219 0.12 16.70 -0.75
CA ASN A 219 -0.25 15.41 -0.19
C ASN A 219 -1.14 14.65 -1.18
N GLU A 220 -0.53 13.99 -2.15
CA GLU A 220 -1.22 13.06 -3.04
C GLU A 220 -0.30 11.88 -3.38
N THR A 221 -0.30 10.90 -2.49
CA THR A 221 -0.62 9.53 -2.90
C THR A 221 -1.54 8.98 -1.82
N ASP A 222 -2.84 8.85 -2.12
CA ASP A 222 -3.86 8.28 -1.24
C ASP A 222 -3.44 6.90 -0.71
N LEU A 223 -2.77 6.86 0.45
CA LEU A 223 -2.49 5.64 1.21
C LEU A 223 -2.77 5.95 2.67
N ILE A 224 -4.05 5.84 3.03
CA ILE A 224 -4.59 6.04 4.36
C ILE A 224 -3.82 5.15 5.35
N SER A 225 -2.83 5.74 6.03
CA SER A 225 -2.43 5.51 7.43
C SER A 225 -0.99 6.00 7.66
N GLY A 226 -0.81 7.31 7.85
CA GLY A 226 0.51 7.89 8.13
C GLY A 226 0.54 8.90 9.26
N THR A 227 -0.60 9.45 9.67
CA THR A 227 -0.66 10.19 10.93
C THR A 227 -0.75 9.18 12.06
N VAL A 228 0.38 8.92 12.72
CA VAL A 228 0.31 8.53 14.13
C VAL A 228 -0.52 9.61 14.82
N ASP A 229 -1.67 9.23 15.37
CA ASP A 229 -2.56 10.15 16.08
C ASP A 229 -1.72 10.88 17.13
N GLY A 230 -1.54 12.18 16.92
CA GLY A 230 -0.74 13.00 17.81
C GLY A 230 0.74 13.16 17.47
N PHE A 231 1.15 13.07 16.20
CA PHE A 231 2.39 13.73 15.76
C PHE A 231 2.06 15.09 15.13
N LYS A 232 2.54 16.19 15.74
CA LYS A 232 2.44 17.54 15.17
C LYS A 232 3.84 18.06 14.90
N VAL A 233 4.18 18.28 13.64
CA VAL A 233 5.42 18.97 13.29
C VAL A 233 5.18 20.46 13.42
N ASN A 234 6.08 21.16 14.12
CA ASN A 234 6.02 22.62 14.23
C ASN A 234 6.64 23.25 12.97
N PRO A 235 5.84 23.87 12.07
CA PRO A 235 6.34 24.42 10.80
C PRO A 235 7.11 25.74 10.98
N GLU A 236 7.04 26.36 12.16
CA GLU A 236 7.40 27.78 12.35
C GLU A 236 8.92 28.09 12.36
N LYS A 237 9.80 27.12 12.09
CA LYS A 237 11.25 27.32 12.22
C LYS A 237 12.08 27.36 10.94
N SER A 238 11.52 27.10 9.76
CA SER A 238 12.33 27.01 8.52
C SER A 238 11.76 27.71 7.29
N GLY A 239 10.50 28.12 7.28
CA GLY A 239 9.84 28.59 6.05
C GLY A 239 9.68 27.49 4.99
N LYS A 240 9.79 26.22 5.40
CA LYS A 240 9.66 25.02 4.57
C LYS A 240 8.40 24.24 4.93
N GLY A 241 7.83 23.52 3.99
CA GLY A 241 6.78 22.53 4.24
C GLY A 241 7.37 21.32 4.97
N ILE A 242 6.65 20.81 5.97
CA ILE A 242 7.05 19.61 6.71
C ILE A 242 5.84 18.68 6.89
N ILE A 243 6.02 17.39 6.61
CA ILE A 243 5.00 16.37 6.84
C ILE A 243 5.64 15.09 7.42
N ALA A 244 4.94 14.45 8.36
CA ALA A 244 5.20 13.06 8.71
C ALA A 244 4.35 12.19 7.79
N ALA A 245 4.98 11.33 7.01
CA ALA A 245 4.29 10.70 5.89
C ALA A 245 4.82 9.31 5.53
N THR A 246 4.10 8.74 4.58
CA THR A 246 4.38 7.51 3.84
C THR A 246 5.77 7.51 3.21
N PRO A 247 6.27 6.33 2.79
CA PRO A 247 7.60 6.19 2.20
C PRO A 247 7.82 6.97 0.89
N SER A 248 6.76 7.50 0.29
CA SER A 248 6.77 8.41 -0.86
C SER A 248 5.99 9.71 -0.59
N ILE A 249 6.31 10.76 -1.36
CA ILE A 249 5.68 12.08 -1.29
C ILE A 249 5.59 12.72 -2.68
N THR A 250 4.57 13.53 -2.89
CA THR A 250 4.39 14.32 -4.12
C THR A 250 4.61 15.80 -3.82
N VAL A 251 5.23 16.53 -4.74
CA VAL A 251 5.43 17.97 -4.62
C VAL A 251 4.98 18.69 -5.88
N ASN A 252 4.58 19.95 -5.72
CA ASN A 252 4.28 20.81 -6.85
C ASN A 252 5.58 21.24 -7.53
N SER A 253 5.79 20.83 -8.78
CA SER A 253 7.00 21.14 -9.54
C SER A 253 6.98 22.51 -10.20
N GLN A 254 5.81 23.14 -10.35
CA GLN A 254 5.70 24.49 -10.93
C GLN A 254 6.32 25.57 -10.03
N ASN A 255 6.38 25.28 -8.73
CA ASN A 255 6.96 26.18 -7.72
C ASN A 255 8.37 25.77 -7.29
N MET A 256 8.98 24.76 -7.94
CA MET A 256 10.35 24.38 -7.65
C MET A 256 11.29 25.46 -8.17
N SER A 257 11.88 26.22 -7.24
CA SER A 257 12.95 27.17 -7.56
C SER A 257 14.18 26.43 -8.09
N SER A 258 15.13 27.15 -8.68
CA SER A 258 16.46 26.61 -9.02
C SER A 258 17.21 26.04 -7.80
N ASP A 259 16.76 26.40 -6.59
CA ASP A 259 17.35 26.02 -5.31
C ASP A 259 16.42 25.02 -4.57
N PHE A 260 15.82 24.08 -5.30
CA PHE A 260 14.94 23.06 -4.70
C PHE A 260 15.64 22.28 -3.58
N TYR A 261 15.01 22.26 -2.41
CA TYR A 261 15.46 21.56 -1.22
C TYR A 261 14.46 20.47 -0.88
N MET A 262 14.95 19.25 -0.70
CA MET A 262 14.20 18.15 -0.12
C MET A 262 15.10 17.31 0.78
N GLU A 263 14.57 16.99 1.95
CA GLU A 263 15.19 16.09 2.91
C GLU A 263 14.16 15.09 3.42
N ALA A 264 14.62 13.86 3.63
CA ALA A 264 13.86 12.81 4.27
C ALA A 264 14.73 12.16 5.34
N TYR A 265 14.12 11.93 6.51
CA TYR A 265 14.78 11.24 7.60
C TYR A 265 13.83 10.37 8.42
N LEU A 266 14.36 9.23 8.86
CA LEU A 266 13.69 8.35 9.81
C LEU A 266 14.04 8.77 11.24
N THR A 267 13.03 8.80 12.09
CA THR A 267 13.16 9.02 13.53
C THR A 267 12.29 8.02 14.30
N TYR A 268 12.52 7.87 15.61
CA TYR A 268 11.78 6.95 16.48
C TYR A 268 10.95 7.72 17.51
N SER A 269 9.68 7.33 17.67
CA SER A 269 8.87 7.79 18.81
C SER A 269 9.19 6.98 20.06
N SER A 270 9.48 7.65 21.17
CA SER A 270 9.85 7.00 22.44
C SER A 270 8.74 6.96 23.49
N ASN A 271 7.48 7.30 23.18
CA ASN A 271 6.35 7.19 24.13
C ASN A 271 4.97 7.15 23.46
N SER A 272 4.15 6.15 23.82
CA SER A 272 2.72 6.06 23.47
C SER A 272 1.80 6.95 24.32
N GLU A 273 2.32 7.62 25.36
CA GLU A 273 1.53 8.40 26.34
C GLU A 273 1.87 9.90 26.39
N LYS A 274 2.75 10.42 25.52
CA LYS A 274 3.18 11.83 25.56
C LYS A 274 2.67 12.66 24.40
N LYS A 275 2.47 13.96 24.69
CA LYS A 275 1.81 14.91 23.81
C LYS A 275 2.53 15.09 22.47
N PRO A 276 1.77 15.40 21.41
CA PRO A 276 2.31 15.74 20.10
C PRO A 276 3.34 16.87 20.13
N GLY A 277 4.51 16.64 19.55
CA GLY A 277 5.44 17.72 19.16
C GLY A 277 6.76 17.86 19.94
N GLU A 278 7.11 16.91 20.81
CA GLU A 278 8.51 16.80 21.27
C GLU A 278 9.25 15.75 20.42
N ILE A 279 10.37 16.15 19.81
CA ILE A 279 11.35 15.22 19.25
C ILE A 279 12.05 14.59 20.45
N ILE A 280 11.56 13.43 20.88
CA ILE A 280 12.08 12.75 22.06
C ILE A 280 13.14 11.74 21.58
N SER A 281 14.37 12.23 21.46
CA SER A 281 15.64 11.54 21.20
C SER A 281 16.02 11.25 19.74
N GLU A 282 17.24 11.68 19.42
CA GLU A 282 17.96 11.54 18.16
C GLU A 282 18.78 10.23 18.16
N GLU A 283 18.16 9.06 18.28
CA GLU A 283 18.98 7.85 18.44
C GLU A 283 19.62 7.35 17.13
N LYS A 284 18.97 7.54 15.96
CA LYS A 284 19.59 7.33 14.63
C LYS A 284 18.86 8.15 13.56
N PHE A 285 19.60 8.99 12.83
CA PHE A 285 19.12 9.68 11.64
C PHE A 285 19.64 8.99 10.38
N TYR A 286 18.72 8.63 9.48
CA TYR A 286 19.04 8.22 8.12
C TYR A 286 18.67 9.36 7.19
N ARG A 287 19.65 10.23 6.93
CA ARG A 287 19.44 11.50 6.23
C ARG A 287 19.84 11.37 4.77
N ALA A 288 18.90 11.65 3.87
CA ALA A 288 19.20 11.84 2.46
C ALA A 288 19.14 13.34 2.13
N ASP A 289 20.31 13.96 2.02
CA ASP A 289 20.46 15.35 1.57
C ASP A 289 20.75 15.36 0.06
N HIS A 290 19.87 15.96 -0.75
CA HIS A 290 20.11 16.34 -2.16
C HIS A 290 20.70 15.26 -3.11
N ASN A 291 20.80 14.00 -2.68
CA ASN A 291 21.15 12.86 -3.52
C ASN A 291 19.91 12.40 -4.31
N ILE A 292 19.26 13.35 -4.99
CA ILE A 292 18.18 13.08 -5.91
C ILE A 292 18.81 12.49 -7.16
N THR A 293 18.79 11.17 -7.25
CA THR A 293 19.16 10.46 -8.47
C THR A 293 17.94 10.42 -9.36
N ASP A 294 18.02 11.07 -10.52
CA ASP A 294 17.07 10.87 -11.62
C ASP A 294 17.51 9.61 -12.38
N ALA A 295 16.64 8.60 -12.51
CA ALA A 295 16.89 7.54 -13.48
C ALA A 295 16.71 8.15 -14.87
N GLY A 296 17.85 8.58 -15.41
CA GLY A 296 17.96 9.48 -16.55
C GLY A 296 17.08 9.19 -17.76
N LYS A 297 17.04 10.23 -18.60
CA LYS A 297 16.58 10.22 -19.99
C LYS A 297 17.08 9.02 -20.79
#